data_AF-A0A967LNS1-F1
#
_entry.id   AF-A0A967LNS1-F1
#
_cell.length_a   1.000
_cell.length_b   1.000
_cell.length_c   1.000
_cell.angle_alpha   90.00
_cell.angle_beta   90.00
_cell.angle_gamma   90.00
#
_symmetry.space_group_name_H-M   'P 1'
#
loop_
_entity.id
_entity.type
_entity.pdbx_description
1 polymer ?
#
loop_
_entity_poly.entity_id
_entity_poly.type
_entity_poly.pdbx_seq_one_letter_code
_entity_poly.pdbx_strand_id
1 'polypeptide(L)' 'MSNVVEKTLELSVGPERVWRALTDPTELARWFPDEVDLTGAVGSAGWFEWAEHGKYAVRFEEMDRPRR' A
#
# COMPACT_ATOMS: atom_id res chain seq x y z
N MET A 1 -19.41 5.68 -18.71
CA MET A 1 -19.08 4.61 -17.74
C MET A 1 -18.10 5.20 -16.75
N SER A 2 -18.35 5.05 -15.44
CA SER A 2 -17.39 5.51 -14.43
C SER A 2 -16.25 4.50 -14.36
N ASN A 3 -15.01 4.95 -14.51
CA ASN A 3 -13.81 4.13 -14.38
C ASN A 3 -13.29 4.10 -12.93
N VAL A 4 -14.19 4.30 -11.96
CA VAL A 4 -13.87 4.40 -10.52
C VAL A 4 -14.31 3.11 -9.84
N VAL A 5 -13.39 2.51 -9.07
CA VAL A 5 -13.66 1.36 -8.21
C VAL A 5 -13.38 1.77 -6.76
N GLU A 6 -14.38 1.63 -5.90
CA GLU A 6 -14.27 1.93 -4.46
C GLU A 6 -14.67 0.68 -3.65
N LYS A 7 -13.92 0.41 -2.57
CA LYS A 7 -14.21 -0.67 -1.62
C LYS A 7 -13.96 -0.19 -0.19
N THR A 8 -14.80 -0.62 0.74
CA THR A 8 -14.67 -0.35 2.18
C THR A 8 -14.59 -1.67 2.93
N LEU A 9 -13.69 -1.74 3.92
CA LEU A 9 -13.52 -2.91 4.80
C LEU A 9 -13.62 -2.47 6.27
N GLU A 10 -14.36 -3.22 7.07
CA GLU A 10 -14.42 -3.04 8.53
C GLU A 10 -13.46 -4.02 9.20
N LEU A 11 -12.56 -3.49 10.04
CA LEU A 11 -11.53 -4.27 10.73
C LEU A 11 -11.67 -4.10 12.24
N SER A 12 -11.50 -5.18 12.99
CA SER A 12 -11.57 -5.19 14.46
C SER A 12 -10.27 -4.72 15.15
N VAL A 13 -9.45 -3.92 14.46
CA VAL A 13 -8.15 -3.42 14.94
C VAL A 13 -8.07 -1.90 14.81
N GLY A 14 -7.24 -1.27 15.64
CA GLY A 14 -7.08 0.19 15.63
C GLY A 14 -6.34 0.73 14.38
N PRO A 15 -6.53 2.03 14.03
CA PRO A 15 -5.92 2.65 12.85
C PRO A 15 -4.41 2.52 12.78
N GLU A 16 -3.70 2.56 13.90
CA GLU A 16 -2.23 2.41 13.94
C GLU A 16 -1.74 1.05 13.46
N ARG A 17 -2.50 -0.02 13.71
CA ARG A 17 -2.15 -1.35 13.22
C ARG A 17 -2.37 -1.44 11.71
N VAL A 18 -3.46 -0.86 11.22
CA VAL A 18 -3.77 -0.79 9.80
C VAL A 18 -2.72 0.04 9.07
N TRP A 19 -2.34 1.18 9.64
CA TRP A 19 -1.26 2.02 9.13
C TRP A 19 0.03 1.23 8.96
N ARG A 20 0.47 0.50 10.00
CA ARG A 20 1.68 -0.32 9.89
C ARG A 20 1.56 -1.37 8.78
N ALA A 21 0.42 -2.02 8.64
CA ALA A 21 0.18 -3.01 7.58
C ALA A 21 0.18 -2.43 6.16
N LEU A 22 -0.03 -1.11 6.03
CA LEU A 22 0.01 -0.37 4.77
C LEU A 22 1.38 0.23 4.46
N THR A 23 2.14 0.64 5.48
CA THR A 23 3.41 1.37 5.30
C THR A 23 4.68 0.56 5.55
N ASP A 24 4.60 -0.53 6.31
CA ASP A 24 5.75 -1.44 6.52
C ASP A 24 5.84 -2.41 5.34
N PRO A 25 6.91 -2.39 4.52
CA PRO A 25 7.03 -3.29 3.36
C PRO A 25 6.92 -4.76 3.73
N THR A 26 7.41 -5.16 4.91
CA THR A 26 7.38 -6.54 5.40
C THR A 26 5.98 -6.99 5.80
N GLU A 27 5.12 -6.06 6.23
CA GLU A 27 3.70 -6.36 6.50
C GLU A 27 2.86 -6.28 5.23
N LEU A 28 3.15 -5.32 4.35
CA LEU A 28 2.42 -5.11 3.10
C LEU A 28 2.54 -6.32 2.16
N ALA A 29 3.75 -6.88 2.02
CA ALA A 29 4.04 -8.08 1.23
C ALA A 29 3.30 -9.35 1.69
N ARG A 30 2.64 -9.32 2.86
CA ARG A 30 1.90 -10.48 3.37
C ARG A 30 0.49 -10.60 2.81
N TRP A 31 -0.05 -9.53 2.22
CA TRP A 31 -1.45 -9.48 1.84
C TRP A 31 -1.75 -8.74 0.53
N PHE A 32 -0.85 -7.88 0.05
CA PHE A 32 -1.10 -7.08 -1.15
C PHE A 32 -0.21 -7.49 -2.34
N PRO A 33 1.07 -7.09 -2.45
CA PRO A 33 1.98 -7.65 -3.46
C PRO A 33 2.70 -8.89 -2.93
N ASP A 34 3.28 -9.68 -3.83
CA ASP A 34 4.19 -10.77 -3.47
C ASP A 34 5.56 -10.21 -3.06
N GLU A 35 6.04 -9.19 -3.78
CA GLU A 35 7.29 -8.49 -3.48
C GLU A 35 7.12 -6.97 -3.58
N VAL A 36 7.90 -6.24 -2.79
CA VAL A 36 7.77 -4.79 -2.65
C VAL A 36 9.10 -4.13 -2.28
N ASP A 37 9.35 -2.99 -2.92
CA ASP A 37 10.40 -2.05 -2.54
C ASP A 37 9.79 -0.65 -2.46
N LEU A 38 9.74 -0.12 -1.24
CA LEU A 38 9.21 1.19 -0.94
C LEU A 38 10.19 1.93 -0.05
N THR A 39 10.52 3.15 -0.45
CA THR A 39 11.13 4.12 0.44
C THR A 39 10.02 4.96 1.06
N GLY A 40 9.79 4.91 2.37
CA GLY A 40 8.64 5.56 3.04
C GLY A 40 8.67 7.09 3.13
N ALA A 41 9.13 7.79 2.09
CA ALA A 41 9.15 9.24 2.02
C ALA A 41 8.23 9.73 0.89
N VAL A 42 7.43 10.77 1.13
CA VAL A 42 6.62 11.42 0.09
C VAL A 42 7.52 11.85 -1.07
N GLY A 43 7.09 11.58 -2.30
CA GLY A 43 7.84 11.83 -3.53
C GLY A 43 8.83 10.74 -3.90
N SER A 44 9.05 9.73 -3.04
CA SER A 44 9.90 8.59 -3.39
C SER A 44 9.22 7.71 -4.45
N ALA A 45 10.05 7.10 -5.31
CA ALA A 45 9.63 6.03 -6.19
C ALA A 45 9.82 4.67 -5.51
N GLY A 46 9.00 3.70 -5.91
CA GLY A 46 9.11 2.31 -5.50
C GLY A 46 8.46 1.40 -6.53
N TRP A 47 8.32 0.12 -6.18
CA TRP A 47 7.61 -0.83 -7.02
C TRP A 47 6.88 -1.89 -6.21
N PHE A 48 5.79 -2.39 -6.80
CA PHE A 48 5.09 -3.60 -6.38
C PHE A 48 5.24 -4.66 -7.44
N GLU A 49 5.33 -5.92 -7.02
CA GLU A 49 5.39 -7.05 -7.93
C GLU A 49 4.39 -8.12 -7.50
N TRP A 50 3.62 -8.56 -8.48
CA TRP A 50 2.74 -9.72 -8.39
C TRP A 50 3.29 -10.78 -9.34
N ALA A 51 3.62 -11.96 -8.85
CA ALA A 51 4.30 -13.00 -9.63
C ALA A 51 3.55 -13.34 -10.93
N GLU A 52 2.22 -13.27 -10.92
CA GLU A 52 1.37 -13.57 -12.08
C GLU A 52 1.11 -12.37 -13.01
N HIS A 53 1.42 -11.14 -12.59
CA HIS A 53 1.03 -9.92 -13.30
C HIS A 53 2.20 -8.95 -13.57
N GLY A 54 3.37 -9.23 -13.00
CA GLY A 54 4.58 -8.46 -13.18
C GLY A 54 4.72 -7.29 -12.20
N LYS A 55 5.58 -6.35 -12.60
CA LYS A 55 6.10 -5.28 -11.75
C LYS A 55 5.52 -3.92 -12.13
N TYR A 56 5.07 -3.17 -11.14
CA TYR A 56 4.38 -1.90 -11.29
C TYR A 56 5.12 -0.81 -10.52
N ALA A 57 5.46 0.28 -11.20
CA ALA A 57 6.08 1.43 -10.57
C ALA A 57 5.04 2.22 -9.75
N VAL A 58 5.44 2.65 -8.57
CA VAL A 58 4.60 3.46 -7.68
C VAL A 58 5.36 4.67 -7.16
N ARG A 59 4.60 5.68 -6.73
CA ARG A 59 5.13 6.87 -6.08
C ARG A 59 4.20 7.22 -4.91
N PHE A 60 4.79 7.56 -3.77
CA PHE A 60 4.04 8.11 -2.65
C PHE A 60 3.76 9.59 -2.90
N GLU A 61 2.48 9.96 -2.94
CA GLU A 61 2.07 11.36 -3.15
C GLU A 61 1.74 12.07 -1.84
N GLU A 62 1.25 11.33 -0.83
CA GLU A 62 0.86 11.83 0.48
C GLU A 62 1.17 10.78 1.55
N MET A 63 1.49 11.23 2.78
CA MET A 63 1.64 10.36 3.95
C MET A 63 1.38 11.17 5.24
N ASP A 64 0.13 11.16 5.72
CA ASP A 64 -0.38 11.73 6.97
C ASP A 64 -0.83 10.61 7.92
N ARG A 65 0.01 10.24 8.87
CA ARG A 65 -0.24 9.13 9.79
C ARG A 65 -1.37 9.44 10.80
N PRO A 66 -2.34 8.53 11.05
CA PRO A 66 -2.66 7.27 10.37
C PRO A 66 -3.83 7.41 9.38
N ARG A 67 -4.01 8.60 8.80
CA ARG A 67 -5.21 9.02 8.08
C ARG A 67 -5.10 8.83 6.57
N ARG A 68 -3.94 9.12 5.95
CA ARG A 68 -3.74 9.17 4.49
C ARG A 68 -2.32 8.81 4.08
#